data_AF-A0A6P0T7Y5-F1
#
_entry.id   AF-A0A6P0T7Y5-F1
#
_cell.length_a   1.000
_cell.length_b   1.000
_cell.length_c   1.000
_cell.angle_alpha   90.00
_cell.angle_beta   90.00
_cell.angle_gamma   90.00
#
_symmetry.space_group_name_H-M   'P 1'
#
loop_
_entity.id
_entity.type
_entity.pdbx_description
1 polymer ?
#
loop_
_entity_poly.entity_id
_entity_poly.type
_entity_poly.pdbx_seq_one_letter_code
_entity_poly.pdbx_strand_id
1 'polypeptide(L)'
;MKQPIDVACGFLGGTILSTEGGYRVLQHPRPGRVFSRIADARWFLAVNWCDRHPAPAGILNHQGQLSFHNQAAFAVGEEAFMPMQHRRAIFDCCLSLQSGESFTYVIQPNTGQVCQHLEVLGVDIDSRYGRVAVVRALESALVPV
;
A
#
# COMPACT_ATOMS: atom_id res chain seq x y z
N MET A 1 33.80 -2.22 8.97
CA MET A 1 33.81 -2.81 7.61
C MET A 1 32.67 -2.21 6.80
N LYS A 2 32.95 -1.64 5.62
CA LYS A 2 31.92 -1.16 4.69
C LYS A 2 31.44 -2.37 3.88
N GLN A 3 30.19 -2.79 4.05
CA GLN A 3 29.59 -3.83 3.21
C GLN A 3 29.39 -3.27 1.80
N PRO A 4 29.81 -3.98 0.73
CA PRO A 4 29.53 -3.55 -0.63
C PRO A 4 28.01 -3.54 -0.87
N ILE A 5 27.54 -2.49 -1.55
CA ILE A 5 26.18 -2.40 -2.07
C ILE A 5 26.28 -2.82 -3.53
N ASP A 6 25.62 -3.92 -3.88
CA ASP A 6 25.68 -4.43 -5.25
C ASP A 6 24.63 -3.75 -6.14
N VAL A 7 23.43 -3.50 -5.60
CA VAL A 7 22.30 -2.86 -6.31
C VAL A 7 21.46 -2.04 -5.33
N ALA A 8 20.97 -0.87 -5.77
CA ALA A 8 19.97 -0.07 -5.08
C ALA A 8 18.72 0.09 -5.94
N CYS A 9 17.53 -0.03 -5.36
CA CYS A 9 16.28 0.27 -6.06
C CYS A 9 15.30 1.06 -5.19
N GLY A 10 14.50 1.90 -5.84
CA GLY A 10 13.41 2.67 -5.23
C GLY A 10 12.11 1.88 -5.19
N PHE A 11 11.34 2.01 -4.11
CA PHE A 11 10.04 1.35 -3.98
C PHE A 11 9.15 2.12 -3.00
N LEU A 12 8.00 2.63 -3.47
CA LEU A 12 7.05 3.45 -2.67
C LEU A 12 7.74 4.57 -1.87
N GLY A 13 8.68 5.29 -2.50
CA GLY A 13 9.46 6.36 -1.86
C GLY A 13 10.54 5.87 -0.87
N GLY A 14 10.67 4.56 -0.67
CA GLY A 14 11.76 3.93 0.07
C GLY A 14 12.92 3.48 -0.83
N THR A 15 14.01 3.06 -0.19
CA THR A 15 15.22 2.58 -0.86
C THR A 15 15.60 1.21 -0.31
N ILE A 16 15.70 0.24 -1.20
CA ILE A 16 16.16 -1.12 -0.91
C ILE A 16 17.58 -1.26 -1.45
N LEU A 17 18.50 -1.74 -0.61
CA LEU A 17 19.87 -2.06 -0.96
C LEU A 17 20.05 -3.57 -0.94
N SER A 18 20.61 -4.13 -2.00
CA SER A 18 21.16 -5.49 -1.97
C SER A 18 22.51 -5.46 -1.27
N THR A 19 22.66 -6.33 -0.28
CA THR A 19 23.89 -6.48 0.51
C THR A 19 24.23 -7.94 0.65
N GLU A 20 25.45 -8.23 1.10
CA GLU A 20 25.82 -9.58 1.52
C GLU A 20 24.80 -10.14 2.52
N GLY A 21 24.21 -11.30 2.20
CA GLY A 21 23.20 -11.96 3.03
C GLY A 21 21.74 -11.51 2.84
N GLY A 22 21.43 -10.54 1.97
CA GLY A 22 20.04 -10.22 1.62
C GLY A 22 19.78 -8.76 1.22
N TYR A 23 18.74 -8.18 1.81
CA TYR A 23 18.21 -6.86 1.44
C TYR A 23 18.05 -5.97 2.67
N ARG A 24 18.53 -4.73 2.59
CA ARG A 24 18.36 -3.71 3.63
C ARG A 24 17.47 -2.60 3.14
N VAL A 25 16.63 -2.07 4.02
CA VAL A 25 15.81 -0.88 3.72
C VAL A 25 16.41 0.30 4.47
N LEU A 26 16.77 1.38 3.75
CA LEU A 26 17.42 2.54 4.36
C LEU A 26 16.56 3.23 5.40
N GLN A 27 15.25 3.27 5.15
CA GLN A 27 14.25 3.90 6.03
C GLN A 27 13.85 2.99 7.21
N HIS A 28 14.48 1.82 7.38
CA HIS A 28 14.13 0.92 8.47
C HIS A 28 14.61 1.50 9.83
N PRO A 29 13.77 1.51 10.88
CA PRO A 29 14.12 2.10 12.18
C PRO A 29 15.28 1.38 12.89
N ARG A 30 15.55 0.13 12.49
CA ARG A 30 16.75 -0.62 12.88
C ARG A 30 17.69 -0.71 11.68
N PRO A 31 18.74 0.13 11.59
CA PRO A 31 19.59 0.21 10.40
C PRO A 31 20.28 -1.11 10.03
N GLY A 32 20.54 -1.98 11.01
CA GLY A 32 21.16 -3.29 10.80
C GLY A 32 20.20 -4.41 10.38
N ARG A 33 18.90 -4.14 10.20
CA ARG A 33 17.94 -5.17 9.79
C ARG A 33 18.21 -5.59 8.34
N VAL A 34 18.40 -6.89 8.15
CA VAL A 34 18.51 -7.54 6.84
C VAL A 34 17.29 -8.44 6.63
N PHE A 35 16.63 -8.29 5.50
CA PHE A 35 15.58 -9.17 5.01
C PHE A 35 16.19 -10.22 4.09
N SER A 36 15.79 -11.48 4.25
CA SER A 36 16.31 -12.58 3.40
C SER A 36 15.75 -12.53 1.98
N ARG A 37 14.59 -11.91 1.77
CA ARG A 37 13.93 -11.79 0.46
C ARG A 37 13.60 -10.33 0.14
N ILE A 38 13.71 -9.96 -1.14
CA ILE A 38 13.29 -8.63 -1.61
C ILE A 38 11.80 -8.39 -1.37
N ALA A 39 10.99 -9.44 -1.44
CA ALA A 39 9.56 -9.41 -1.13
C ALA A 39 9.28 -8.88 0.27
N ASP A 40 10.07 -9.31 1.27
CA ASP A 40 9.87 -8.89 2.66
C ASP A 40 10.27 -7.42 2.84
N ALA A 41 11.30 -6.96 2.12
CA ALA A 41 11.71 -5.54 2.10
C ALA A 41 10.65 -4.65 1.41
N ARG A 42 10.07 -5.12 0.30
CA ARG A 42 8.96 -4.44 -0.39
C ARG A 42 7.70 -4.41 0.46
N TRP A 43 7.36 -5.53 1.11
CA TRP A 43 6.23 -5.61 2.03
C TRP A 43 6.38 -4.62 3.19
N PHE A 44 7.57 -4.58 3.81
CA PHE A 44 7.88 -3.59 4.84
C PHE A 44 7.63 -2.16 4.34
N LEU A 45 8.08 -1.81 3.14
CA LEU A 45 7.88 -0.48 2.57
C LEU A 45 6.42 -0.19 2.25
N ALA A 46 5.64 -1.18 1.81
CA ALA A 46 4.20 -1.02 1.58
C ALA A 46 3.44 -0.75 2.90
N VAL A 47 3.73 -1.51 3.95
CA VAL A 47 3.17 -1.28 5.30
C VAL A 47 3.55 0.10 5.81
N ASN A 48 4.84 0.44 5.75
CA ASN A 48 5.34 1.74 6.19
C ASN A 48 4.79 2.91 5.36
N TRP A 49 4.46 2.71 4.07
CA TRP A 49 3.77 3.71 3.27
C TRP A 49 2.37 3.97 3.85
N CYS A 50 1.58 2.92 4.11
CA CYS A 50 0.25 3.05 4.70
C CYS A 50 0.28 3.72 6.08
N ASP A 51 1.23 3.33 6.94
CA ASP A 51 1.34 3.85 8.31
C ASP A 51 1.72 5.32 8.40
N ARG A 52 2.38 5.86 7.39
CA ARG A 52 2.75 7.29 7.36
C ARG A 52 1.61 8.20 6.98
N HIS A 53 0.52 7.66 6.45
CA HIS A 53 -0.63 8.46 6.05
C HIS A 53 -1.52 8.76 7.26
N PRO A 54 -1.92 10.04 7.47
CA PRO A 54 -2.87 10.39 8.51
C PRO A 54 -4.32 9.97 8.16
N ALA A 55 -4.60 9.77 6.87
CA ALA A 55 -5.88 9.27 6.38
C ALA A 55 -5.94 7.73 6.39
N PRO A 56 -7.15 7.12 6.39
CA PRO A 56 -7.31 5.68 6.24
C PRO A 56 -6.53 5.12 5.06
N ALA A 57 -5.69 4.13 5.30
CA ALA A 57 -4.90 3.46 4.28
C ALA A 57 -4.76 1.98 4.59
N GLY A 58 -4.58 1.15 3.55
CA GLY A 58 -4.43 -0.29 3.70
C GLY A 58 -3.90 -0.98 2.46
N ILE A 59 -3.67 -2.28 2.60
CA ILE A 59 -3.15 -3.16 1.55
C ILE A 59 -4.20 -4.24 1.29
N LEU A 60 -4.68 -4.29 0.05
CA LEU A 60 -5.68 -5.25 -0.40
C LEU A 60 -5.02 -6.33 -1.26
N ASN A 61 -5.31 -7.59 -0.94
CA ASN A 61 -4.81 -8.73 -1.71
C ASN A 61 -5.78 -9.15 -2.83
N HIS A 62 -5.36 -10.14 -3.62
CA HIS A 62 -6.13 -10.69 -4.74
C HIS A 62 -7.47 -11.32 -4.35
N GLN A 63 -7.67 -11.65 -3.07
CA GLN A 63 -8.93 -12.18 -2.55
C GLN A 63 -9.89 -11.08 -2.10
N GLY A 64 -9.51 -9.81 -2.23
CA GLY A 64 -10.28 -8.69 -1.70
C GLY A 64 -10.22 -8.60 -0.16
N GLN A 65 -9.20 -9.19 0.47
CA GLN A 65 -8.98 -9.09 1.92
C GLN A 65 -7.96 -8.01 2.22
N LEU A 66 -8.23 -7.23 3.26
CA LEU A 66 -7.25 -6.29 3.81
C LEU A 66 -6.17 -7.10 4.54
N SER A 67 -4.99 -7.16 3.93
CA SER A 67 -3.81 -7.77 4.54
C SER A 67 -3.10 -6.83 5.51
N PHE A 68 -3.40 -5.53 5.42
CA PHE A 68 -2.96 -4.50 6.34
C PHE A 68 -3.93 -3.32 6.29
N HIS A 69 -4.10 -2.62 7.42
CA HIS A 69 -4.75 -1.32 7.50
C HIS A 69 -4.04 -0.49 8.57
N ASN A 70 -3.94 0.83 8.37
CA ASN A 70 -3.30 1.72 9.33
C ASN A 70 -4.26 2.09 10.49
N GLN A 71 -3.73 2.82 11.48
CA GLN A 71 -4.51 3.23 12.65
C GLN A 71 -5.75 4.07 12.30
N ALA A 72 -5.68 4.90 11.26
CA ALA A 72 -6.81 5.72 10.83
C ALA A 72 -7.93 4.86 10.24
N ALA A 73 -7.60 3.87 9.41
CA ALA A 73 -8.54 2.90 8.88
C ALA A 73 -9.16 2.02 9.99
N PHE A 74 -8.35 1.63 10.98
CA PHE A 74 -8.85 0.94 12.18
C PHE A 74 -9.85 1.80 12.97
N ALA A 75 -9.55 3.09 13.16
CA ALA A 75 -10.38 4.01 13.94
C ALA A 75 -11.76 4.26 13.31
N VAL A 76 -11.85 4.34 11.97
CA VAL A 76 -13.14 4.48 11.26
C VAL A 76 -13.86 3.14 11.08
N GLY A 77 -13.13 2.03 11.20
CA GLY A 77 -13.61 0.67 10.94
C GLY A 77 -13.39 0.23 9.49
N GLU A 78 -12.99 -1.03 9.29
CA GLU A 78 -12.64 -1.54 7.95
C GLU A 78 -13.78 -1.42 6.94
N GLU A 79 -15.02 -1.68 7.35
CA GLU A 79 -16.17 -1.62 6.45
C GLU A 79 -16.52 -0.18 6.07
N ALA A 80 -16.27 0.79 6.96
CA ALA A 80 -16.44 2.20 6.64
C ALA A 80 -15.31 2.74 5.76
N PHE A 81 -14.07 2.24 5.94
CA PHE A 81 -12.94 2.60 5.09
C PHE A 81 -13.06 2.01 3.68
N MET A 82 -13.34 0.71 3.58
CA MET A 82 -13.38 0.00 2.32
C MET A 82 -14.42 -1.12 2.41
N PRO A 83 -15.68 -0.84 2.03
CA PRO A 83 -16.76 -1.81 2.13
C PRO A 83 -16.48 -3.05 1.29
N MET A 84 -16.85 -4.22 1.81
CA MET A 84 -16.52 -5.51 1.22
C MET A 84 -16.92 -5.62 -0.26
N GLN A 85 -18.08 -5.05 -0.63
CA GLN A 85 -18.62 -5.07 -1.99
C GLN A 85 -17.75 -4.33 -3.03
N HIS A 86 -16.90 -3.38 -2.61
CA HIS A 86 -16.04 -2.61 -3.51
C HIS A 86 -14.63 -3.20 -3.62
N ARG A 87 -14.20 -4.01 -2.66
CA ARG A 87 -12.81 -4.50 -2.55
C ARG A 87 -12.35 -5.19 -3.82
N ARG A 88 -13.17 -6.09 -4.37
CA ARG A 88 -12.77 -6.81 -5.60
C ARG A 88 -12.55 -5.86 -6.78
N ALA A 89 -13.47 -4.91 -6.99
CA ALA A 89 -13.35 -3.93 -8.06
C ALA A 89 -12.12 -3.03 -7.89
N ILE A 90 -11.82 -2.61 -6.65
CA ILE A 90 -10.61 -1.86 -6.31
C ILE A 90 -9.34 -2.65 -6.64
N PHE A 91 -9.31 -3.94 -6.30
CA PHE A 91 -8.18 -4.81 -6.65
C PHE A 91 -8.03 -4.95 -8.17
N ASP A 92 -9.12 -5.17 -8.89
CA ASP A 92 -9.09 -5.34 -10.34
C ASP A 92 -8.56 -4.07 -11.05
N CYS A 93 -8.85 -2.86 -10.53
CA CYS A 93 -8.24 -1.62 -11.03
C CYS A 93 -6.71 -1.63 -10.96
N CYS A 94 -6.11 -2.25 -9.92
CA CYS A 94 -4.66 -2.25 -9.76
C CYS A 94 -3.95 -3.17 -10.77
N LEU A 95 -4.66 -4.16 -11.35
CA LEU A 95 -4.09 -5.09 -12.31
C LEU A 95 -3.71 -4.42 -13.64
N SER A 96 -4.42 -3.35 -14.03
CA SER A 96 -4.11 -2.60 -15.26
C SER A 96 -3.06 -1.50 -15.07
N LEU A 97 -2.71 -1.14 -13.83
CA LEU A 97 -1.78 -0.04 -13.56
C LEU A 97 -0.33 -0.42 -13.86
N GLN A 98 0.40 0.48 -14.50
CA GLN A 98 1.85 0.38 -14.62
C GLN A 98 2.54 0.83 -13.32
N SER A 99 3.84 0.55 -13.24
CA SER A 99 4.61 0.97 -12.06
C SER A 99 4.62 2.49 -11.93
N GLY A 100 4.21 2.98 -10.75
CA GLY A 100 4.13 4.41 -10.46
C GLY A 100 2.81 5.08 -10.86
N GLU A 101 1.91 4.37 -11.53
CA GLU A 101 0.57 4.86 -11.81
C GLU A 101 -0.36 4.67 -10.60
N SER A 102 -1.32 5.58 -10.47
CA SER A 102 -2.43 5.47 -9.52
C SER A 102 -3.77 5.66 -10.22
N PHE A 103 -4.82 5.12 -9.58
CA PHE A 103 -6.20 5.28 -10.02
C PHE A 103 -7.04 5.79 -8.86
N THR A 104 -7.96 6.72 -9.13
CA THR A 104 -8.92 7.18 -8.13
C THR A 104 -10.22 6.40 -8.27
N TYR A 105 -10.48 5.49 -7.34
CA TYR A 105 -11.74 4.77 -7.23
C TYR A 105 -12.73 5.60 -6.40
N VAL A 106 -13.98 5.67 -6.84
CA VAL A 106 -15.03 6.45 -6.17
C VAL A 106 -16.10 5.51 -5.63
N ILE A 107 -16.31 5.54 -4.32
CA ILE A 107 -17.42 4.86 -3.67
C ILE A 107 -18.56 5.88 -3.57
N GLN A 108 -19.62 5.64 -4.33
CA GLN A 108 -20.83 6.44 -4.25
C GLN A 108 -21.66 6.02 -3.03
N PRO A 109 -22.19 6.98 -2.25
CA PRO A 109 -23.03 6.68 -1.12
C PRO A 109 -24.40 6.16 -1.57
N ASN A 110 -24.93 5.13 -0.91
CA ASN A 110 -26.27 4.62 -1.20
C ASN A 110 -27.38 5.58 -0.72
N THR A 111 -27.14 6.37 0.34
CA THR A 111 -27.95 7.52 0.78
C THR A 111 -27.25 8.24 1.93
N GLY A 112 -27.19 9.59 1.92
CA GLY A 112 -26.80 10.41 3.08
C GLY A 112 -25.34 10.34 3.56
N GLN A 113 -24.48 9.56 2.90
CA GLN A 113 -23.05 9.46 3.22
C GLN A 113 -22.19 10.33 2.29
N VAL A 114 -20.97 10.62 2.71
CA VAL A 114 -20.01 11.39 1.93
C VAL A 114 -19.42 10.50 0.83
N CYS A 115 -19.27 11.06 -0.37
CA CYS A 115 -18.56 10.42 -1.46
C CYS A 115 -17.10 10.15 -1.03
N GLN A 116 -16.69 8.89 -1.06
CA GLN A 116 -15.34 8.50 -0.66
C GLN A 116 -14.47 8.27 -1.89
N HIS A 117 -13.38 9.01 -1.96
CA HIS A 117 -12.37 8.87 -3.00
C HIS A 117 -11.21 8.05 -2.45
N LEU A 118 -10.85 6.99 -3.16
CA LEU A 118 -9.74 6.12 -2.80
C LEU A 118 -8.67 6.20 -3.89
N GLU A 119 -7.46 6.58 -3.54
CA GLU A 119 -6.31 6.39 -4.42
C GLU A 119 -5.85 4.93 -4.32
N VAL A 120 -5.66 4.30 -5.47
CA VAL A 120 -5.26 2.91 -5.63
C VAL A 120 -3.95 2.86 -6.39
N LEU A 121 -2.95 2.20 -5.81
CA LEU A 121 -1.64 1.93 -6.41
C LEU A 121 -1.48 0.42 -6.64
N GLY A 122 -1.03 0.03 -7.83
CA GLY A 122 -0.67 -1.36 -8.14
C GLY A 122 0.78 -1.63 -7.79
N VAL A 123 1.04 -2.58 -6.88
CA VAL A 123 2.39 -2.83 -6.36
C VAL A 123 2.76 -4.30 -6.43
N ASP A 124 3.88 -4.58 -7.11
CA ASP A 124 4.41 -5.94 -7.25
C ASP A 124 5.35 -6.30 -6.09
N ILE A 125 4.84 -7.07 -5.12
CA ILE A 125 5.59 -7.47 -3.92
C ILE A 125 6.56 -8.61 -4.25
N ASP A 126 6.07 -9.67 -4.87
CA ASP A 126 6.85 -10.86 -5.22
C ASP A 126 6.18 -11.56 -6.42
N SER A 127 6.95 -12.32 -7.20
CA SER A 127 6.39 -13.12 -8.30
C SER A 127 5.44 -14.23 -7.85
N ARG A 128 5.51 -14.67 -6.58
CA ARG A 128 4.67 -15.72 -5.98
C ARG A 128 3.49 -15.16 -5.18
N TYR A 129 3.70 -14.10 -4.41
CA TYR A 129 2.65 -13.45 -3.62
C TYR A 129 1.82 -12.46 -4.46
N GLY A 130 2.32 -12.11 -5.65
CA GLY A 130 1.62 -11.35 -6.66
C GLY A 130 1.58 -9.86 -6.39
N ARG A 131 0.77 -9.19 -7.21
CA ARG A 131 0.44 -7.77 -7.08
C ARG A 131 -0.54 -7.56 -5.95
N VAL A 132 -0.37 -6.47 -5.20
CA VAL A 132 -1.33 -5.98 -4.20
C VAL A 132 -1.81 -4.59 -4.59
N ALA A 133 -3.01 -4.23 -4.16
CA ALA A 133 -3.48 -2.87 -4.24
C ALA A 133 -3.14 -2.15 -2.93
N VAL A 134 -2.33 -1.10 -3.01
CA VAL A 134 -2.09 -0.21 -1.88
C VAL A 134 -3.08 0.95 -2.02
N VAL A 135 -3.90 1.16 -0.99
CA VAL A 135 -5.06 2.04 -1.07
C VAL A 135 -5.00 3.07 0.04
N ARG A 136 -5.32 4.34 -0.27
CA ARG A 136 -5.59 5.37 0.74
C ARG A 136 -6.84 6.15 0.43
N ALA A 137 -7.55 6.57 1.46
CA ALA A 137 -8.56 7.58 1.34
C ALA A 137 -7.91 8.92 0.98
N LEU A 138 -8.45 9.56 -0.05
CA LEU A 138 -8.21 10.96 -0.33
C LEU A 138 -9.19 11.78 0.52
N GLU A 139 -8.80 12.97 0.97
CA GLU A 139 -9.72 13.86 1.67
C GLU A 139 -10.98 14.04 0.81
N SER A 140 -12.13 13.67 1.38
CA SER A 140 -13.42 13.91 0.73
C SER A 140 -13.59 15.42 0.57
N ALA A 141 -13.63 15.89 -0.67
CA ALA A 141 -14.17 17.20 -0.95
C ALA A 141 -15.63 17.21 -0.45
N LEU A 142 -15.97 18.15 0.44
CA LEU A 142 -17.36 18.46 0.74
C LEU A 142 -18.02 18.82 -0.58
N VAL A 143 -18.97 18.00 -1.06
CA VAL A 143 -19.86 18.43 -2.13
C VAL A 143 -20.81 19.45 -1.48
N PRO A 144 -20.76 20.74 -1.86
CA PRO A 144 -21.73 21.69 -1.35
C PRO A 144 -23.12 21.24 -1.81
N VAL A 145 -24.05 21.14 -0.86
CA VAL A 145 -25.48 20.96 -1.12
C VAL A 145 -26.03 22.23 -1.76
#